data_AF-A0A1E1F5T9-F1
#
_entry.id   AF-A0A1E1F5T9-F1
#
_cell.length_a   1.000
_cell.length_b   1.000
_cell.length_c   1.000
_cell.angle_alpha   90.00
_cell.angle_beta   90.00
_cell.angle_gamma   90.00
#
_symmetry.space_group_name_H-M   'P 1'
#
loop_
_entity.id
_entity.type
_entity.pdbx_description
1 polymer ?
#
loop_
_entity_poly.entity_id
_entity_poly.type
_entity_poly.pdbx_seq_one_letter_code
_entity_poly.pdbx_strand_id
1 'polypeptide(L)'
;MGYIGFIPARAGSERVENKNTRPFAGFEGGLLELKLRQLVNVSRLDEIIISSNDPIILEYAERFAHEVDERIVPLERPDEFGNSATSMERFIADYIAYLRSSGIIMWTHVTHPFVTSRIYNEAIDAYERAILEGCDSLVGATRIQKFLWSNGKPFNYDNSTEKWPRSQDLPVLWEINHAIYMMPFEVMQVSGDRITKNSFFMQMEEGVAMDIDWEGQFQLMEEIALARVARGKSLI
;
A
#
# COMPACT_ATOMS: atom_id res chain seq x y z
N MET A 1 7.22 21.54 -1.19
CA MET A 1 7.55 20.13 -1.47
C MET A 1 6.29 19.35 -1.19
N GLY A 2 5.70 18.69 -2.18
CA GLY A 2 4.45 17.97 -1.97
C GLY A 2 4.62 16.47 -2.00
N TYR A 3 3.54 15.80 -2.37
CA TYR A 3 3.36 14.37 -2.20
C TYR A 3 3.67 13.62 -3.48
N ILE A 4 4.41 12.53 -3.35
CA ILE A 4 4.85 11.69 -4.46
C ILE A 4 4.24 10.31 -4.25
N GLY A 5 3.25 9.94 -5.06
CA GLY A 5 2.73 8.58 -5.09
C GLY A 5 3.82 7.63 -5.58
N PHE A 6 3.97 6.48 -4.94
CA PHE A 6 4.95 5.47 -5.35
C PHE A 6 4.32 4.09 -5.41
N ILE A 7 4.50 3.43 -6.55
CA ILE A 7 4.07 2.06 -6.81
C ILE A 7 5.28 1.23 -7.23
N PRO A 8 5.76 0.28 -6.40
CA PRO A 8 6.66 -0.75 -6.87
C PRO A 8 5.86 -1.90 -7.50
N ALA A 9 6.13 -2.20 -8.76
CA ALA A 9 5.58 -3.37 -9.45
C ALA A 9 6.72 -4.15 -10.11
N ARG A 10 7.11 -5.31 -9.56
CA ARG A 10 8.18 -6.14 -10.14
C ARG A 10 7.64 -7.07 -11.23
N ALA A 11 8.49 -7.43 -12.17
CA ALA A 11 8.26 -8.55 -13.08
C ALA A 11 8.14 -9.87 -12.30
N GLY A 12 7.49 -10.88 -12.90
CA GLY A 12 7.46 -12.24 -12.35
C GLY A 12 6.52 -12.40 -11.15
N SER A 13 5.24 -12.09 -11.32
CA SER A 13 4.21 -12.50 -10.37
C SER A 13 4.06 -14.02 -10.39
N GLU A 14 4.82 -14.72 -9.55
CA GLU A 14 4.90 -16.20 -9.53
C GLU A 14 3.61 -16.88 -9.06
N ARG A 15 2.83 -16.22 -8.21
CA ARG A 15 1.65 -16.83 -7.54
C ARG A 15 0.32 -16.58 -8.26
N VAL A 16 0.28 -15.53 -9.09
CA VAL A 16 -0.88 -15.10 -9.88
C VAL A 16 -0.33 -14.60 -11.20
N GLU A 17 -0.58 -15.35 -12.27
CA GLU A 17 -0.06 -15.03 -13.60
C GLU A 17 -0.59 -13.66 -14.06
N ASN A 18 0.32 -12.79 -14.52
CA ASN A 18 0.01 -11.45 -15.00
C ASN A 18 -0.84 -10.60 -14.04
N LYS A 19 -0.77 -10.83 -12.73
CA LYS A 19 -1.61 -10.20 -11.70
C LYS A 19 -1.87 -8.70 -11.89
N ASN A 20 -0.81 -7.95 -12.20
CA ASN A 20 -0.89 -6.49 -12.28
C ASN A 20 -1.64 -6.01 -13.54
N THR A 21 -1.62 -6.79 -14.62
CA THR A 21 -2.17 -6.43 -15.95
C THR A 21 -3.37 -7.29 -16.36
N ARG A 22 -3.71 -8.32 -15.58
CA ARG A 22 -4.91 -9.14 -15.78
C ARG A 22 -6.16 -8.29 -15.51
N PRO A 23 -7.15 -8.27 -16.42
CA PRO A 23 -8.38 -7.52 -16.23
C PRO A 23 -9.01 -7.78 -14.86
N PHE A 24 -9.50 -6.72 -14.23
CA PHE A 24 -10.07 -6.77 -12.88
C PHE A 24 -11.30 -5.88 -12.80
N ALA A 25 -12.48 -6.47 -12.57
CA ALA A 25 -13.72 -5.73 -12.28
C ALA A 25 -14.06 -4.57 -13.26
N GLY A 26 -13.83 -4.78 -14.55
CA GLY A 26 -14.09 -3.79 -15.62
C GLY A 26 -12.92 -2.86 -15.95
N PHE A 27 -11.76 -3.03 -15.31
CA PHE A 27 -10.50 -2.38 -15.68
C PHE A 27 -9.68 -3.34 -16.55
N GLU A 28 -9.59 -3.06 -17.85
CA GLU A 28 -8.91 -3.92 -18.84
C GLU A 28 -7.39 -3.98 -18.63
N GLY A 29 -6.77 -2.89 -18.15
CA GLY A 29 -5.37 -2.85 -17.72
C GLY A 29 -5.17 -3.39 -16.30
N GLY A 30 -6.18 -4.02 -15.72
CA GLY A 30 -6.10 -4.75 -14.46
C GLY A 30 -5.92 -3.89 -13.21
N LEU A 31 -5.25 -4.47 -12.23
CA LEU A 31 -4.96 -3.81 -10.94
C LEU A 31 -4.07 -2.58 -11.10
N LEU A 32 -3.16 -2.58 -12.08
CA LEU A 32 -2.32 -1.43 -12.39
C LEU A 32 -3.19 -0.25 -12.84
N GLU A 33 -4.09 -0.47 -13.80
CA GLU A 33 -5.01 0.58 -14.27
C GLU A 33 -5.85 1.15 -13.12
N LEU A 34 -6.45 0.26 -12.31
CA LEU A 34 -7.26 0.68 -11.16
C LEU A 34 -6.43 1.55 -10.21
N LYS A 35 -5.20 1.14 -9.89
CA LYS A 35 -4.34 1.90 -8.97
C LYS A 35 -3.93 3.26 -9.54
N LEU A 36 -3.59 3.33 -10.83
CA LEU A 36 -3.26 4.60 -11.49
C LEU A 36 -4.46 5.55 -11.47
N ARG A 37 -5.67 5.06 -11.78
CA ARG A 37 -6.90 5.87 -11.71
C ARG A 37 -7.17 6.39 -10.30
N GLN A 38 -6.95 5.56 -9.27
CA GLN A 38 -7.08 5.97 -7.87
C GLN A 38 -6.11 7.10 -7.52
N LEU A 39 -4.82 6.97 -7.89
CA LEU A 39 -3.80 7.99 -7.57
C LEU A 39 -3.97 9.28 -8.38
N VAL A 40 -4.36 9.20 -9.65
CA VAL A 40 -4.68 10.37 -10.48
C VAL A 40 -5.82 11.19 -9.87
N ASN A 41 -6.79 10.55 -9.22
CA ASN A 41 -7.88 11.25 -8.52
C ASN A 41 -7.45 11.86 -7.18
N VAL A 42 -6.18 11.76 -6.79
CA VAL A 42 -5.59 12.48 -5.66
C VAL A 42 -4.89 13.72 -6.20
N SER A 43 -5.60 14.85 -6.24
CA SER A 43 -5.07 16.13 -6.76
C SER A 43 -3.89 16.70 -5.96
N ARG A 44 -3.66 16.17 -4.74
CA ARG A 44 -2.57 16.56 -3.84
C ARG A 44 -1.23 15.89 -4.19
N LEU A 45 -1.22 14.90 -5.08
CA LEU A 45 0.03 14.32 -5.58
C LEU A 45 0.62 15.22 -6.66
N ASP A 46 1.88 15.58 -6.51
CA ASP A 46 2.64 16.30 -7.53
C ASP A 46 3.17 15.34 -8.60
N GLU A 47 3.42 14.09 -8.20
CA GLU A 47 4.05 13.07 -9.03
C GLU A 47 3.55 11.67 -8.59
N ILE A 48 3.50 10.73 -9.54
CA ILE A 48 3.17 9.32 -9.32
C ILE A 48 4.25 8.47 -9.99
N ILE A 49 5.18 7.93 -9.21
CA ILE A 49 6.28 7.09 -9.69
C ILE A 49 5.85 5.62 -9.74
N ILE A 50 6.05 4.97 -10.89
CA ILE A 50 5.86 3.52 -11.06
C ILE A 50 7.22 2.90 -11.33
N SER A 51 7.80 2.27 -10.32
CA SER A 51 9.09 1.58 -10.45
C SER A 51 8.86 0.13 -10.86
N SER A 52 9.39 -0.28 -12.01
CA SER A 52 9.22 -1.64 -12.54
C SER A 52 10.41 -2.10 -13.37
N ASN A 53 10.72 -3.39 -13.33
CA ASN A 53 11.62 -4.08 -14.27
C ASN A 53 10.83 -4.93 -15.29
N ASP A 54 9.51 -4.76 -15.36
CA ASP A 54 8.63 -5.36 -16.36
C ASP A 54 8.33 -4.33 -17.47
N PRO A 55 8.80 -4.55 -18.71
CA PRO A 55 8.56 -3.66 -19.84
C PRO A 55 7.08 -3.42 -20.13
N ILE A 56 6.21 -4.43 -19.89
CA ILE A 56 4.76 -4.31 -20.15
C ILE A 56 4.14 -3.29 -19.19
N ILE A 57 4.58 -3.29 -17.93
CA ILE A 57 4.12 -2.32 -16.93
C ILE A 57 4.60 -0.91 -17.27
N LEU A 58 5.86 -0.77 -17.69
CA LEU A 58 6.45 0.52 -18.04
C LEU A 58 5.75 1.12 -19.27
N GLU A 59 5.57 0.32 -20.34
CA GLU A 59 4.87 0.76 -21.56
C GLU A 59 3.41 1.13 -21.27
N TYR A 60 2.72 0.34 -20.43
CA TYR A 60 1.35 0.67 -20.03
C TYR A 60 1.30 2.00 -19.26
N ALA A 61 2.20 2.19 -18.29
CA ALA A 61 2.27 3.42 -17.50
C ALA A 61 2.62 4.65 -18.36
N GLU A 62 3.52 4.51 -19.33
CA GLU A 62 3.90 5.59 -20.26
C GLU A 62 2.71 6.00 -21.14
N ARG A 63 2.00 5.03 -21.73
CA ARG A 63 0.77 5.31 -22.48
C ARG A 63 -0.28 5.99 -21.62
N PHE A 64 -0.50 5.48 -20.39
CA PHE A 64 -1.47 6.06 -19.47
C PHE A 64 -1.09 7.49 -19.06
N ALA A 65 0.20 7.78 -18.86
CA ALA A 65 0.68 9.13 -18.59
C ALA A 65 0.36 10.10 -19.72
N HIS A 66 0.61 9.69 -20.98
CA HIS A 66 0.29 10.49 -22.17
C HIS A 66 -1.21 10.72 -22.38
N GLU A 67 -2.03 9.73 -22.07
CA GLU A 67 -3.48 9.76 -22.34
C GLU A 67 -4.30 10.39 -21.20
N VAL A 68 -3.83 10.28 -19.95
CA VAL A 68 -4.66 10.56 -18.76
C VAL A 68 -4.05 11.61 -17.84
N ASP A 69 -2.78 11.48 -17.45
CA ASP A 69 -2.16 12.37 -16.45
C ASP A 69 -0.63 12.39 -16.53
N GLU A 70 -0.07 13.55 -16.85
CA GLU A 70 1.38 13.76 -16.99
C GLU A 70 2.17 13.65 -15.67
N ARG A 71 1.49 13.63 -14.51
CA ARG A 71 2.14 13.40 -13.21
C ARG A 71 2.68 11.97 -13.07
N ILE A 72 2.27 11.06 -13.94
CA ILE A 72 2.70 9.66 -13.95
C ILE A 72 4.10 9.55 -14.56
N VAL A 73 5.02 9.00 -13.78
CA VAL A 73 6.43 8.82 -14.15
C VAL A 73 6.79 7.33 -14.08
N PRO A 74 6.77 6.63 -15.23
CA PRO A 74 7.34 5.29 -15.35
C PRO A 74 8.83 5.36 -15.08
N LEU A 75 9.33 4.48 -14.21
CA LEU A 75 10.73 4.41 -13.84
C LEU A 75 11.22 2.97 -13.98
N GLU A 76 12.15 2.77 -14.90
CA GLU A 76 12.84 1.48 -15.01
C GLU A 76 13.59 1.18 -13.71
N ARG A 77 13.30 0.02 -13.14
CA ARG A 77 13.94 -0.46 -11.92
C ARG A 77 15.20 -1.26 -12.29
N PRO A 78 16.37 -0.95 -11.69
CA PRO A 78 17.53 -1.80 -11.84
C PRO A 78 17.24 -3.24 -11.42
N ASP A 79 17.72 -4.21 -12.19
CA ASP A 79 17.47 -5.64 -11.94
C ASP A 79 17.96 -6.13 -10.57
N GLU A 80 19.01 -5.49 -10.04
CA GLU A 80 19.51 -5.77 -8.69
C GLU A 80 18.48 -5.49 -7.59
N PHE A 81 17.43 -4.70 -7.89
CA PHE A 81 16.30 -4.38 -7.02
C PHE A 81 14.98 -5.01 -7.50
N GLY A 82 14.99 -5.69 -8.65
CA GLY A 82 13.84 -6.36 -9.26
C GLY A 82 13.76 -7.86 -9.01
N ASN A 83 14.84 -8.47 -8.49
CA ASN A 83 14.93 -9.92 -8.26
C ASN A 83 14.39 -10.35 -6.88
N SER A 84 13.98 -11.61 -6.75
CA SER A 84 13.44 -12.19 -5.50
C SER A 84 14.46 -12.37 -4.38
N ALA A 85 15.75 -12.29 -4.67
CA ALA A 85 16.82 -12.44 -3.68
C ALA A 85 17.12 -11.11 -2.93
N THR A 86 16.61 -9.98 -3.42
CA THR A 86 16.82 -8.68 -2.81
C THR A 86 15.98 -8.55 -1.55
N SER A 87 16.63 -8.23 -0.42
CA SER A 87 15.90 -7.99 0.81
C SER A 87 15.10 -6.69 0.73
N MET A 88 13.97 -6.63 1.44
CA MET A 88 13.18 -5.41 1.56
C MET A 88 14.00 -4.26 2.16
N GLU A 89 14.89 -4.57 3.11
CA GLU A 89 15.82 -3.60 3.69
C GLU A 89 16.71 -2.95 2.64
N ARG A 90 17.40 -3.74 1.79
CA ARG A 90 18.22 -3.17 0.70
C ARG A 90 17.36 -2.43 -0.33
N PHE A 91 16.19 -2.97 -0.66
CA PHE A 91 15.29 -2.32 -1.61
C PHE A 91 14.83 -0.93 -1.12
N ILE A 92 14.61 -0.77 0.19
CA ILE A 92 14.25 0.50 0.79
C ILE A 92 15.49 1.40 0.89
N ALA A 93 16.51 0.95 1.61
CA ALA A 93 17.65 1.76 2.01
C ALA A 93 18.55 2.15 0.82
N ASP A 94 18.72 1.28 -0.17
CA ASP A 94 19.66 1.50 -1.28
C ASP A 94 18.98 2.03 -2.56
N TYR A 95 17.65 1.94 -2.66
CA TYR A 95 16.90 2.34 -3.87
C TYR A 95 15.76 3.32 -3.60
N ILE A 96 14.70 2.90 -2.88
CA ILE A 96 13.50 3.73 -2.72
C ILE A 96 13.84 5.06 -2.04
N ALA A 97 14.67 5.03 -0.99
CA ALA A 97 15.04 6.23 -0.23
C ALA A 97 15.73 7.31 -1.09
N TYR A 98 16.33 6.93 -2.23
CA TYR A 98 17.08 7.81 -3.11
C TYR A 98 16.37 8.14 -4.43
N LEU A 99 15.10 7.73 -4.60
CA LEU A 99 14.32 8.08 -5.79
C LEU A 99 14.17 9.59 -5.96
N ARG A 100 14.06 10.33 -4.85
CA ARG A 100 14.03 11.80 -4.83
C ARG A 100 14.85 12.30 -3.66
N SER A 101 15.44 13.48 -3.81
CA SER A 101 16.21 14.14 -2.74
C SER A 101 15.32 14.82 -1.69
N SER A 102 14.01 14.84 -1.92
CA SER A 102 13.10 15.82 -1.33
C SER A 102 11.64 15.39 -1.56
N GLY A 103 10.75 15.71 -0.64
CA GLY A 103 9.31 15.42 -0.75
C GLY A 103 8.85 14.30 0.17
N ILE A 104 7.55 14.03 0.13
CA ILE A 104 6.90 13.01 0.97
C ILE A 104 6.48 11.87 0.05
N ILE A 105 7.05 10.68 0.25
CA ILE A 105 6.61 9.49 -0.47
C ILE A 105 5.28 9.03 0.11
N MET A 106 4.33 8.70 -0.76
CA MET A 106 3.11 7.94 -0.45
C MET A 106 3.22 6.60 -1.16
N TRP A 107 3.81 5.62 -0.49
CA TRP A 107 4.05 4.28 -1.03
C TRP A 107 2.80 3.41 -0.83
N THR A 108 2.26 2.93 -1.94
CA THR A 108 1.15 1.97 -2.00
C THR A 108 1.47 0.81 -2.95
N HIS A 109 0.66 -0.25 -2.91
CA HIS A 109 0.78 -1.38 -3.84
C HIS A 109 -0.46 -1.52 -4.73
N VAL A 110 -0.29 -2.04 -5.95
CA VAL A 110 -1.41 -2.36 -6.86
C VAL A 110 -2.31 -3.47 -6.31
N THR A 111 -1.83 -4.26 -5.36
CA THR A 111 -2.53 -5.42 -4.81
C THR A 111 -3.61 -5.08 -3.79
N HIS A 112 -3.75 -3.80 -3.42
CA HIS A 112 -4.83 -3.28 -2.56
C HIS A 112 -5.87 -2.50 -3.38
N PRO A 113 -6.76 -3.17 -4.15
CA PRO A 113 -7.70 -2.52 -5.06
C PRO A 113 -8.77 -1.68 -4.36
N PHE A 114 -8.95 -1.82 -3.04
CA PHE A 114 -10.00 -1.13 -2.29
C PHE A 114 -9.53 0.13 -1.57
N VAL A 115 -8.25 0.46 -1.69
CA VAL A 115 -7.69 1.73 -1.20
C VAL A 115 -7.93 2.79 -2.27
N THR A 116 -9.05 3.50 -2.13
CA THR A 116 -9.53 4.47 -3.11
C THR A 116 -8.84 5.84 -2.96
N SER A 117 -9.00 6.73 -3.94
CA SER A 117 -8.60 8.15 -3.90
C SER A 117 -9.06 8.86 -2.64
N ARG A 118 -10.29 8.58 -2.17
CA ARG A 118 -10.80 9.08 -0.89
C ARG A 118 -9.92 8.65 0.28
N ILE A 119 -9.54 7.37 0.35
CA ILE A 119 -8.68 6.86 1.43
C ILE A 119 -7.28 7.49 1.36
N TYR A 120 -6.73 7.70 0.17
CA TYR A 120 -5.44 8.40 0.03
C TYR A 120 -5.52 9.85 0.52
N ASN A 121 -6.59 10.58 0.21
CA ASN A 121 -6.78 11.93 0.75
C ASN A 121 -6.92 11.91 2.29
N GLU A 122 -7.67 10.95 2.84
CA GLU A 122 -7.79 10.75 4.30
C GLU A 122 -6.43 10.41 4.94
N ALA A 123 -5.58 9.65 4.25
CA ALA A 123 -4.23 9.34 4.70
C ALA A 123 -3.33 10.58 4.70
N ILE A 124 -3.43 11.44 3.69
CA ILE A 124 -2.68 12.70 3.68
C ILE A 124 -3.13 13.61 4.83
N ASP A 125 -4.44 13.74 5.07
CA ASP A 125 -4.97 14.52 6.20
C ASP A 125 -4.52 13.95 7.55
N ALA A 126 -4.50 12.63 7.69
CA ALA A 126 -4.02 11.96 8.90
C ALA A 126 -2.52 12.15 9.10
N TYR A 127 -1.73 12.07 8.03
CA TYR A 127 -0.29 12.33 8.07
C TYR A 127 0.00 13.75 8.52
N GLU A 128 -0.66 14.76 7.93
CA GLU A 128 -0.46 16.17 8.30
C GLU A 128 -0.76 16.42 9.79
N ARG A 129 -1.84 15.83 10.33
CA ARG A 129 -2.13 15.89 11.77
C ARG A 129 -1.06 15.19 12.60
N ALA A 130 -0.65 13.99 12.21
CA ALA A 130 0.35 13.22 12.94
C ALA A 130 1.70 13.93 13.05
N ILE A 131 2.14 14.61 11.98
CA ILE A 131 3.37 15.41 12.01
C ILE A 131 3.28 16.54 13.05
N LEU A 132 2.12 17.20 13.18
CA LEU A 132 1.90 18.23 14.20
C LEU A 132 1.93 17.65 15.63
N GLU A 133 1.64 16.37 15.78
CA GLU A 133 1.68 15.63 17.06
C GLU A 133 3.06 15.01 17.36
N GLY A 134 4.05 15.24 16.50
CA GLY A 134 5.43 14.77 16.69
C GLY A 134 5.77 13.42 16.06
N CYS A 135 4.88 12.88 15.22
CA CYS A 135 5.21 11.74 14.37
C CYS A 135 6.12 12.16 13.21
N ASP A 136 6.80 11.19 12.60
CA ASP A 136 7.67 11.41 11.42
C ASP A 136 7.20 10.64 10.16
N SER A 137 6.17 9.81 10.32
CA SER A 137 5.66 8.92 9.29
C SER A 137 4.24 8.44 9.61
N LEU A 138 3.53 7.95 8.60
CA LEU A 138 2.24 7.29 8.71
C LEU A 138 2.31 5.90 8.07
N VAL A 139 1.71 4.92 8.73
CA VAL A 139 1.60 3.55 8.24
C VAL A 139 0.14 3.10 8.32
N GLY A 140 -0.40 2.58 7.22
CA GLY A 140 -1.70 1.93 7.20
C GLY A 140 -1.67 0.64 8.03
N ALA A 141 -2.62 0.52 8.97
CA ALA A 141 -2.70 -0.62 9.86
C ALA A 141 -4.14 -1.06 10.14
N THR A 142 -4.34 -2.35 10.36
CA THR A 142 -5.62 -2.92 10.79
C THR A 142 -5.59 -3.10 12.30
N ARG A 143 -6.63 -2.60 12.98
CA ARG A 143 -6.76 -2.71 14.43
C ARG A 143 -7.19 -4.13 14.81
N ILE A 144 -6.40 -4.82 15.63
CA ILE A 144 -6.67 -6.18 16.11
C ILE A 144 -6.99 -6.17 17.60
N GLN A 145 -8.17 -6.69 17.92
CA GLN A 145 -8.60 -7.10 19.27
C GLN A 145 -9.20 -8.52 19.19
N LYS A 146 -8.35 -9.47 18.78
CA LYS A 146 -8.67 -10.90 18.64
C LYS A 146 -7.84 -11.68 19.67
N PHE A 147 -8.31 -12.86 20.06
CA PHE A 147 -7.54 -13.76 20.93
C PHE A 147 -6.39 -14.40 20.14
N LEU A 148 -5.18 -13.87 20.28
CA LEU A 148 -4.01 -14.41 19.60
C LEU A 148 -3.29 -15.38 20.53
N TRP A 149 -2.99 -16.57 20.03
CA TRP A 149 -2.32 -17.63 20.78
C TRP A 149 -1.01 -18.01 20.09
N SER A 150 0.04 -18.23 20.87
CA SER A 150 1.33 -18.69 20.38
C SER A 150 1.95 -19.63 21.41
N ASN A 151 2.58 -20.70 20.94
CA ASN A 151 3.23 -21.71 21.80
C ASN A 151 2.30 -22.25 22.91
N GLY A 152 1.03 -22.49 22.57
CA GLY A 152 0.04 -23.08 23.48
C GLY A 152 -0.51 -22.15 24.57
N LYS A 153 -0.23 -20.84 24.51
CA LYS A 153 -0.73 -19.85 25.47
C LYS A 153 -1.19 -18.55 24.79
N PRO A 154 -2.01 -17.72 25.46
CA PRO A 154 -2.28 -16.37 25.02
C PRO A 154 -1.00 -15.58 24.73
N PHE A 155 -0.99 -14.88 23.61
CA PHE A 155 0.08 -13.96 23.22
C PHE A 155 -0.20 -12.54 23.71
N ASN A 156 -1.45 -12.08 23.61
CA ASN A 156 -1.82 -10.67 23.79
C ASN A 156 -2.75 -10.38 24.97
N TYR A 157 -3.02 -11.36 25.83
CA TYR A 157 -3.85 -11.16 27.04
C TYR A 157 -3.45 -12.15 28.13
N ASP A 158 -3.85 -11.87 29.37
CA ASP A 158 -3.69 -12.80 30.49
C ASP A 158 -4.99 -13.59 30.70
N ASN A 159 -4.89 -14.92 30.66
CA ASN A 159 -6.02 -15.82 30.89
C ASN A 159 -6.00 -16.49 32.28
N SER A 160 -5.14 -16.02 33.19
CA SER A 160 -4.99 -16.56 34.55
C SER A 160 -6.18 -16.24 35.46
N THR A 161 -6.75 -15.04 35.31
CA THR A 161 -7.88 -14.55 36.13
C THR A 161 -9.21 -14.79 35.43
N GLU A 162 -9.33 -14.34 34.18
CA GLU A 162 -10.49 -14.58 33.32
C GLU A 162 -10.01 -15.31 32.06
N LYS A 163 -10.50 -16.53 31.83
CA LYS A 163 -10.02 -17.35 30.70
C LYS A 163 -10.31 -16.71 29.33
N TRP A 164 -11.43 -15.98 29.25
CA TRP A 164 -11.96 -15.38 28.04
C TRP A 164 -12.57 -14.01 28.35
N PRO A 165 -11.74 -12.98 28.58
CA PRO A 165 -12.24 -11.61 28.72
C PRO A 165 -12.96 -11.18 27.44
N ARG A 166 -13.79 -10.14 27.53
CA ARG A 166 -14.51 -9.65 26.34
C ARG A 166 -13.51 -9.09 25.33
N SER A 167 -13.73 -9.34 24.04
CA SER A 167 -12.76 -8.95 22.99
C SER A 167 -12.43 -7.45 22.98
N GLN A 168 -13.40 -6.59 23.30
CA GLN A 168 -13.18 -5.14 23.39
C GLN A 168 -12.25 -4.70 24.53
N ASP A 169 -12.08 -5.55 25.55
CA ASP A 169 -11.20 -5.29 26.71
C ASP A 169 -9.77 -5.79 26.44
N LEU A 170 -9.53 -6.50 25.33
CA LEU A 170 -8.20 -6.97 24.97
C LEU A 170 -7.28 -5.79 24.61
N PRO A 171 -5.97 -5.88 24.87
CA PRO A 171 -5.00 -4.91 24.37
C PRO A 171 -5.11 -4.72 22.84
N VAL A 172 -5.01 -3.47 22.40
CA VAL A 172 -5.01 -3.15 20.97
C VAL A 172 -3.67 -3.55 20.36
N LEU A 173 -3.75 -4.35 19.31
CA LEU A 173 -2.62 -4.64 18.43
C LEU A 173 -2.86 -4.01 17.06
N TRP A 174 -1.79 -3.78 16.33
CA TRP A 174 -1.80 -3.25 14.98
C TRP A 174 -1.16 -4.24 14.03
N GLU A 175 -1.93 -4.68 13.05
CA GLU A 175 -1.40 -5.40 11.89
C GLU A 175 -1.02 -4.38 10.83
N ILE A 176 0.26 -4.35 10.46
CA ILE A 176 0.72 -3.53 9.34
C ILE A 176 0.17 -4.18 8.07
N ASN A 177 -0.79 -3.51 7.42
CA ASN A 177 -1.51 -4.08 6.27
C ASN A 177 -0.84 -3.79 4.93
N HIS A 178 0.25 -3.03 4.95
CA HIS A 178 1.04 -2.62 3.78
C HIS A 178 0.28 -1.80 2.72
N ALA A 179 -0.93 -1.33 3.01
CA ALA A 179 -1.75 -0.58 2.04
C ALA A 179 -1.18 0.80 1.73
N ILE A 180 -0.66 1.52 2.75
CA ILE A 180 -0.14 2.88 2.64
C ILE A 180 1.04 3.05 3.59
N TYR A 181 2.11 3.67 3.10
CA TYR A 181 3.18 4.28 3.90
C TYR A 181 3.35 5.72 3.47
N MET A 182 3.51 6.64 4.41
CA MET A 182 3.85 8.02 4.12
C MET A 182 4.99 8.51 5.00
N MET A 183 6.03 9.08 4.39
CA MET A 183 7.13 9.70 5.13
C MET A 183 7.95 10.60 4.21
N PRO A 184 8.74 11.54 4.75
CA PRO A 184 9.73 12.25 3.96
C PRO A 184 10.81 11.29 3.44
N PHE A 185 11.31 11.53 2.22
CA PHE A 185 12.47 10.76 1.69
C PHE A 185 13.69 10.86 2.63
N GLU A 186 13.93 12.03 3.21
CA GLU A 186 15.02 12.23 4.20
C GLU A 186 14.88 11.33 5.43
N VAL A 187 13.66 11.13 5.94
CA VAL A 187 13.43 10.25 7.09
C VAL A 187 13.70 8.81 6.68
N MET A 188 13.28 8.40 5.47
CA MET A 188 13.52 7.05 4.94
C MET A 188 15.01 6.77 4.74
N GLN A 189 15.78 7.76 4.29
CA GLN A 189 17.24 7.67 4.13
C GLN A 189 17.94 7.48 5.48
N VAL A 190 17.51 8.22 6.51
CA VAL A 190 18.09 8.14 7.85
C VAL A 190 17.68 6.85 8.57
N SER A 191 16.42 6.43 8.45
CA SER A 191 15.91 5.23 9.11
C SER A 191 16.33 3.93 8.43
N GLY A 192 16.52 3.96 7.11
CA GLY A 192 16.67 2.76 6.27
C GLY A 192 15.40 1.91 6.18
N ASP A 193 14.25 2.43 6.59
CA ASP A 193 13.00 1.69 6.68
C ASP A 193 11.78 2.60 6.40
N ARG A 194 10.65 1.99 6.05
CA ARG A 194 9.34 2.62 5.84
C ARG A 194 8.47 2.73 7.10
N ILE A 195 9.00 2.26 8.23
CA ILE A 195 8.39 2.36 9.57
C ILE A 195 9.47 2.85 10.52
N THR A 196 9.13 3.76 11.42
CA THR A 196 10.02 4.30 12.44
C THR A 196 9.45 4.07 13.84
N LYS A 197 10.19 4.50 14.87
CA LYS A 197 9.69 4.50 16.25
C LYS A 197 8.59 5.53 16.49
N ASN A 198 8.47 6.56 15.65
CA ASN A 198 7.47 7.62 15.76
C ASN A 198 6.43 7.57 14.63
N SER A 199 6.21 6.38 14.05
CA SER A 199 5.15 6.17 13.07
C SER A 199 3.77 6.28 13.69
N PHE A 200 2.90 7.05 13.05
CA PHE A 200 1.47 7.03 13.30
C PHE A 200 0.81 5.86 12.57
N PHE A 201 0.03 5.06 13.29
CA PHE A 201 -0.74 3.97 12.70
C PHE A 201 -2.15 4.44 12.34
N MET A 202 -2.38 4.67 11.04
CA MET A 202 -3.69 4.99 10.51
C MET A 202 -4.54 3.72 10.46
N GLN A 203 -5.58 3.67 11.29
CA GLN A 203 -6.53 2.56 11.26
C GLN A 203 -7.25 2.50 9.91
N MET A 204 -7.22 1.32 9.30
CA MET A 204 -7.98 0.98 8.11
C MET A 204 -8.94 -0.16 8.41
N GLU A 205 -10.14 -0.09 7.83
CA GLU A 205 -11.11 -1.18 7.89
C GLU A 205 -10.56 -2.42 7.18
N GLU A 206 -10.79 -3.61 7.75
CA GLU A 206 -10.30 -4.90 7.21
C GLU A 206 -10.74 -5.10 5.76
N GLY A 207 -11.97 -4.71 5.42
CA GLY A 207 -12.50 -4.78 4.06
C GLY A 207 -11.92 -3.75 3.07
N VAL A 208 -11.21 -2.74 3.55
CA VAL A 208 -10.44 -1.78 2.71
C VAL A 208 -9.00 -2.26 2.55
N ALA A 209 -8.43 -2.84 3.61
CA ALA A 209 -7.04 -3.30 3.69
C ALA A 209 -6.75 -4.64 3.00
N MET A 210 -7.73 -5.27 2.33
CA MET A 210 -7.54 -6.54 1.64
C MET A 210 -6.45 -6.45 0.55
N ASP A 211 -5.61 -7.50 0.49
CA ASP A 211 -4.47 -7.66 -0.42
C ASP A 211 -4.64 -8.93 -1.29
N ILE A 212 -4.15 -8.87 -2.52
CA ILE A 212 -4.09 -9.98 -3.47
C ILE A 212 -2.66 -10.53 -3.54
N ASP A 213 -2.41 -11.61 -2.80
CA ASP A 213 -1.19 -12.41 -2.86
C ASP A 213 -1.36 -13.69 -3.69
N TRP A 214 -2.57 -14.24 -3.72
CA TRP A 214 -2.89 -15.57 -4.24
C TRP A 214 -4.10 -15.55 -5.18
N GLU A 215 -4.20 -16.56 -6.05
CA GLU A 215 -5.26 -16.65 -7.06
C GLU A 215 -6.67 -16.62 -6.44
N GLY A 216 -6.88 -17.31 -5.31
CA GLY A 216 -8.17 -17.28 -4.62
C GLY A 216 -8.56 -15.88 -4.10
N GLN A 217 -7.58 -15.07 -3.70
CA GLN A 217 -7.83 -13.68 -3.31
C GLN A 217 -8.14 -12.81 -4.53
N PHE A 218 -7.50 -13.06 -5.67
CA PHE A 218 -7.79 -12.34 -6.91
C PHE A 218 -9.27 -12.52 -7.29
N GLN A 219 -9.74 -13.77 -7.35
CA GLN A 219 -11.12 -14.10 -7.69
C GLN A 219 -12.11 -13.51 -6.69
N LEU A 220 -11.88 -13.73 -5.39
CA LEU A 220 -12.75 -13.20 -4.33
C LEU A 220 -12.83 -11.67 -4.37
N MET A 221 -11.71 -10.99 -4.56
CA MET A 221 -11.67 -9.54 -4.57
C MET A 221 -12.29 -8.97 -5.84
N GLU A 222 -12.18 -9.65 -6.97
CA GLU A 222 -12.92 -9.29 -8.19
C GLU A 222 -14.44 -9.41 -7.99
N GLU A 223 -14.92 -10.49 -7.38
CA GLU A 223 -16.35 -10.65 -7.04
C GLU A 223 -16.83 -9.54 -6.10
N ILE A 224 -16.05 -9.21 -5.07
CA ILE A 224 -16.36 -8.11 -4.15
C ILE A 224 -16.37 -6.76 -4.90
N ALA A 225 -15.40 -6.53 -5.78
CA ALA A 225 -15.28 -5.32 -6.58
C ALA A 225 -16.50 -5.12 -7.48
N LEU A 226 -16.90 -6.16 -8.23
CA LEU A 226 -18.10 -6.16 -9.07
C LEU A 226 -19.37 -5.91 -8.23
N ALA A 227 -19.49 -6.56 -7.07
CA ALA A 227 -20.62 -6.33 -6.16
C ALA A 227 -20.67 -4.90 -5.60
N ARG A 228 -19.51 -4.26 -5.36
CA ARG A 228 -19.43 -2.85 -4.95
C ARG A 228 -19.88 -1.92 -6.07
N VAL A 229 -19.39 -2.14 -7.29
CA VAL A 229 -19.76 -1.36 -8.48
C VAL A 229 -21.26 -1.48 -8.76
N ALA A 230 -21.83 -2.70 -8.71
CA ALA A 230 -23.26 -2.92 -8.88
C ALA A 230 -24.13 -2.20 -7.83
N ARG A 231 -23.57 -1.88 -6.65
CA ARG A 231 -24.21 -1.09 -5.59
C ARG A 231 -23.91 0.41 -5.67
N GLY A 232 -23.30 0.88 -6.76
CA GLY A 232 -22.95 2.28 -6.97
C GLY A 232 -21.75 2.77 -6.15
N LYS A 233 -20.93 1.87 -5.61
CA LYS A 233 -19.68 2.25 -4.93
C LYS A 233 -18.54 2.36 -5.94
N SER A 234 -17.87 3.51 -5.94
CA SER A 234 -16.63 3.70 -6.71
C SER A 234 -15.50 2.83 -6.16
N LEU A 235 -14.71 2.27 -7.08
CA LEU A 235 -13.40 1.68 -6.78
C LEU A 235 -12.27 2.71 -6.95
N ILE A 236 -12.53 3.83 -7.62
CA ILE A 236 -11.62 4.97 -7.75
C ILE A 236 -11.76 5.86 -6.53
#